data_AF-A0A699QU10-F1
#
_entry.id   AF-A0A699QU10-F1
#
_cell.length_a   1.000
_cell.length_b   1.000
_cell.length_c   1.000
_cell.angle_alpha   90.00
_cell.angle_beta   90.00
_cell.angle_gamma   90.00
#
_symmetry.space_group_name_H-M   'P 1'
#
loop_
_entity.id
_entity.type
_entity.pdbx_description
1 polymer ?
#
loop_
_entity_poly.entity_id
_entity_poly.type
_entity_poly.pdbx_seq_one_letter_code
_entity_poly.pdbx_strand_id
1 'polypeptide(L)'
;MTRNLKILINFVWKFMGTVRFGNDHVAAILGFGDLQWGNILITRVYFVEGLGHNLFSVGHFCDLDLEVAFRRNACFVKNLEGVDLLKGDRSTKLYTINLHEMATASPICLMARASSTKSWLWHERLSHLNFDTINDLARNDLVVGLPKFK
;
A
#
# COMPACT_ATOMS: atom_id res chain seq x y z
N MET A 1 -14.86 -1.97 -10.52
CA MET A 1 -15.55 -3.22 -10.94
C MET A 1 -14.52 -4.32 -11.07
N THR A 2 -14.85 -5.54 -10.63
CA THR A 2 -13.95 -6.69 -10.68
C THR A 2 -14.70 -7.97 -11.03
N ARG A 3 -13.99 -8.90 -11.68
CA ARG A 3 -14.42 -10.31 -11.83
C ARG A 3 -13.80 -11.20 -10.76
N ASN A 4 -12.84 -10.70 -10.00
CA ASN A 4 -12.14 -11.48 -9.00
C ASN A 4 -12.80 -11.28 -7.64
N LEU A 5 -13.55 -12.28 -7.17
CA LEU A 5 -14.13 -12.27 -5.83
C LEU A 5 -13.06 -12.35 -4.73
N LYS A 6 -11.90 -12.94 -5.00
CA LYS A 6 -10.85 -13.15 -3.98
C LYS A 6 -10.19 -11.87 -3.49
N ILE A 7 -10.31 -10.77 -4.26
CA ILE A 7 -9.77 -9.47 -3.86
C ILE A 7 -10.77 -8.63 -3.05
N LEU A 8 -12.02 -9.10 -2.93
CA LEU A 8 -13.06 -8.38 -2.20
C LEU A 8 -13.20 -8.92 -0.78
N ILE A 9 -13.35 -8.01 0.18
CA ILE A 9 -13.76 -8.29 1.56
C ILE A 9 -15.19 -7.78 1.76
N ASN A 10 -15.86 -8.20 2.84
CA ASN A 10 -17.24 -7.81 3.17
C ASN A 10 -18.24 -7.98 2.00
N PHE A 11 -18.05 -9.03 1.19
CA PHE A 11 -18.82 -9.19 -0.03
C PHE A 11 -20.30 -9.50 0.25
N VAL A 12 -21.19 -8.81 -0.45
CA VAL A 12 -22.64 -9.01 -0.41
C VAL A 12 -23.14 -9.43 -1.78
N TRP A 13 -23.74 -10.62 -1.85
CA TRP A 13 -24.48 -11.07 -3.03
C TRP A 13 -25.80 -10.31 -3.13
N LYS A 14 -25.93 -9.49 -4.17
CA LYS A 14 -27.14 -8.71 -4.46
C LYS A 14 -27.12 -8.30 -5.92
N PHE A 15 -28.16 -8.66 -6.66
CA PHE A 15 -28.33 -8.13 -8.01
C PHE A 15 -28.51 -6.60 -7.95
N MET A 16 -27.63 -5.87 -8.65
CA MET A 16 -27.63 -4.40 -8.66
C MET A 16 -27.98 -3.78 -10.01
N GLY A 17 -28.14 -4.61 -11.05
CA GLY A 17 -28.39 -4.16 -12.41
C GLY A 17 -27.43 -4.80 -13.39
N THR A 18 -27.25 -4.17 -14.55
CA THR A 18 -26.41 -4.66 -15.64
C THR A 18 -25.47 -3.57 -16.14
N VAL A 19 -24.37 -4.00 -16.76
CA VAL A 19 -23.45 -3.14 -17.50
C VAL A 19 -23.41 -3.61 -18.95
N ARG A 20 -23.47 -2.66 -19.88
CA ARG A 20 -23.26 -2.92 -21.31
C ARG A 20 -21.80 -2.58 -21.65
N PHE A 21 -21.09 -3.53 -22.22
CA PHE A 21 -19.73 -3.33 -22.70
C PHE A 21 -19.71 -2.70 -24.10
N GLY A 22 -18.55 -2.20 -24.51
CA GLY A 22 -18.39 -1.56 -25.82
C GLY A 22 -18.59 -2.49 -27.03
N ASN A 23 -18.69 -3.81 -26.81
CA ASN A 23 -19.04 -4.81 -27.82
C ASN A 23 -20.53 -5.23 -27.74
N ASP A 24 -21.38 -4.40 -27.13
CA ASP A 24 -22.81 -4.62 -26.88
C ASP A 24 -23.17 -5.81 -25.99
N HIS A 25 -22.19 -6.58 -25.51
CA HIS A 25 -22.44 -7.63 -24.54
C HIS A 25 -22.89 -7.01 -23.21
N VAL A 26 -23.89 -7.64 -22.58
CA VAL A 26 -24.47 -7.19 -21.32
C VAL A 26 -24.12 -8.18 -20.23
N ALA A 27 -23.56 -7.68 -19.13
CA ALA A 27 -23.18 -8.44 -17.96
C ALA A 27 -23.97 -8.02 -16.73
N ALA A 28 -24.28 -8.97 -15.84
CA ALA A 28 -24.94 -8.70 -14.58
C ALA A 28 -23.95 -8.22 -13.51
N ILE A 29 -24.38 -7.24 -12.72
CA ILE A 29 -23.72 -6.86 -11.47
C ILE A 29 -24.34 -7.70 -10.36
N LEU A 30 -23.60 -8.70 -9.88
CA LEU A 30 -24.14 -9.73 -8.98
C LEU A 30 -23.88 -9.44 -7.48
N GLY A 31 -23.12 -8.40 -7.18
CA GLY A 31 -22.88 -7.97 -5.81
C GLY A 31 -21.84 -6.88 -5.72
N PHE A 32 -21.48 -6.57 -4.49
CA PHE A 32 -20.43 -5.61 -4.19
C PHE A 32 -19.69 -6.03 -2.93
N GLY A 33 -18.43 -5.61 -2.83
CA GLY A 33 -17.65 -5.73 -1.61
C GLY A 33 -16.64 -4.59 -1.55
N ASP A 34 -15.80 -4.61 -0.54
CA ASP A 34 -14.77 -3.60 -0.39
C ASP A 34 -13.43 -4.16 -0.88
N LEU A 35 -12.61 -3.29 -1.45
CA LEU A 35 -11.24 -3.60 -1.82
C LEU A 35 -10.31 -2.83 -0.89
N GLN A 36 -9.58 -3.56 -0.06
CA GLN A 36 -8.55 -2.98 0.78
C GLN A 36 -7.18 -3.16 0.14
N TRP A 37 -6.41 -2.09 0.09
CA TRP A 37 -5.03 -2.10 -0.38
C TRP A 37 -4.19 -1.20 0.51
N GLY A 38 -3.31 -1.82 1.32
CA GLY A 38 -2.57 -1.08 2.35
C GLY A 38 -3.55 -0.35 3.27
N ASN A 39 -3.38 0.97 3.37
CA ASN A 39 -4.25 1.84 4.17
C ASN A 39 -5.45 2.40 3.38
N ILE A 40 -5.58 2.09 2.09
CA ILE A 40 -6.66 2.58 1.24
C ILE A 40 -7.80 1.56 1.24
N LEU A 41 -9.01 2.04 1.49
CA LEU A 41 -10.24 1.26 1.41
C LEU A 41 -11.12 1.82 0.30
N ILE A 42 -11.32 1.05 -0.76
CA ILE A 42 -12.29 1.37 -1.81
C ILE A 42 -13.55 0.59 -1.50
N THR A 43 -14.58 1.29 -1.05
CA THR A 43 -15.86 0.65 -0.71
C THR A 43 -16.72 0.42 -1.94
N ARG A 44 -17.66 -0.52 -1.83
CA ARG A 44 -18.71 -0.77 -2.85
C ARG A 44 -18.16 -1.06 -4.26
N VAL A 45 -17.09 -1.84 -4.36
CA VAL A 45 -16.59 -2.35 -5.63
C VAL A 45 -17.54 -3.41 -6.17
N TYR A 46 -18.13 -3.13 -7.32
CA TYR A 46 -19.04 -4.06 -8.00
C TYR A 46 -18.34 -5.31 -8.53
N PHE A 47 -18.94 -6.47 -8.26
CA PHE A 47 -18.62 -7.73 -8.89
C PHE A 47 -19.49 -7.92 -10.14
N VAL A 48 -18.82 -8.09 -11.28
CA VAL A 48 -19.47 -8.19 -12.59
C VAL A 48 -19.02 -9.48 -13.27
N GLU A 49 -19.99 -10.34 -13.57
CA GLU A 49 -19.74 -11.58 -14.29
C GLU A 49 -19.42 -11.28 -15.76
N GLY A 50 -18.32 -11.81 -16.30
CA GLY A 50 -17.91 -11.55 -17.68
C GLY A 50 -16.95 -10.36 -17.88
N LEU A 51 -16.53 -9.67 -16.81
CA LEU A 51 -15.50 -8.64 -16.90
C LEU A 51 -14.15 -9.27 -17.32
N GLY A 52 -13.56 -8.82 -18.43
CA GLY A 52 -12.26 -9.33 -18.90
C GLY A 52 -11.08 -8.84 -18.06
N HIS A 53 -11.13 -7.58 -17.64
CA HIS A 53 -10.11 -6.93 -16.80
C HIS A 53 -10.80 -6.11 -15.70
N ASN A 54 -10.14 -5.98 -14.54
CA ASN A 54 -10.62 -5.12 -13.47
C ASN A 54 -10.52 -3.65 -13.86
N LEU A 55 -11.52 -2.86 -13.48
CA LEU A 55 -11.61 -1.44 -13.79
C LEU A 55 -11.74 -0.63 -12.49
N PHE A 56 -10.90 0.39 -12.34
CA PHE A 56 -11.03 1.38 -11.28
C PHE A 56 -11.82 2.58 -11.78
N SER A 57 -12.76 3.07 -10.97
CA SER A 57 -13.44 4.33 -11.24
C SER A 57 -12.57 5.48 -10.76
N VAL A 58 -12.25 6.44 -11.63
CA VAL A 58 -11.57 7.67 -11.22
C VAL A 58 -12.42 8.45 -10.22
N GLY A 59 -13.75 8.47 -10.41
CA GLY A 59 -14.66 9.12 -9.48
C GLY A 59 -14.56 8.58 -8.05
N HIS A 60 -14.41 7.26 -7.88
CA HIS A 60 -14.23 6.67 -6.54
C HIS A 60 -12.94 7.14 -5.86
N PHE A 61 -11.88 7.44 -6.61
CA PHE A 61 -10.68 8.01 -6.02
C PHE A 61 -10.89 9.46 -5.62
N CYS A 62 -11.59 10.24 -6.44
CA CYS A 62 -11.93 11.62 -6.13
C CYS A 62 -12.85 11.71 -4.89
N ASP A 63 -13.81 10.80 -4.74
CA ASP A 63 -14.70 10.72 -3.58
C ASP A 63 -13.95 10.36 -2.27
N LEU A 64 -12.72 9.85 -2.39
CA LEU A 64 -11.80 9.56 -1.28
C LEU A 64 -10.76 10.67 -1.07
N ASP A 65 -10.96 11.86 -1.64
CA ASP A 65 -10.02 12.98 -1.61
C ASP A 65 -8.62 12.64 -2.16
N LEU A 66 -8.55 11.70 -3.11
CA LEU A 66 -7.31 11.34 -3.79
C LEU A 66 -7.19 12.05 -5.14
N GLU A 67 -6.00 12.55 -5.45
CA GLU A 67 -5.68 13.14 -6.74
C GLU A 67 -5.32 12.02 -7.74
N VAL A 68 -5.93 12.04 -8.93
CA VAL A 68 -5.57 11.13 -10.03
C VAL A 68 -4.92 11.92 -11.14
N ALA A 69 -3.62 11.71 -11.36
CA ALA A 69 -2.83 12.40 -12.37
C ALA A 69 -2.44 11.47 -13.52
N PHE A 70 -2.75 11.86 -14.76
CA PHE A 70 -2.33 11.15 -15.97
C PHE A 70 -1.17 11.88 -16.65
N ARG A 71 -0.05 11.19 -16.85
CA ARG A 71 1.11 11.66 -17.60
C ARG A 71 1.29 10.80 -18.86
N ARG A 72 2.18 11.23 -19.77
CA ARG A 72 2.41 10.55 -21.06
C ARG A 72 2.58 9.03 -20.94
N ASN A 73 3.34 8.56 -19.94
CA ASN A 73 3.71 7.15 -19.80
C ASN A 73 3.23 6.50 -18.49
N ALA A 74 2.56 7.23 -17.61
CA ALA A 74 2.16 6.72 -16.30
C ALA A 74 0.96 7.49 -15.74
N CYS A 75 0.18 6.84 -14.89
CA CYS A 75 -0.80 7.47 -14.02
C CYS A 75 -0.40 7.32 -12.56
N PHE A 76 -0.85 8.26 -11.74
CA PHE A 76 -0.57 8.31 -10.31
C PHE A 76 -1.88 8.56 -9.57
N VAL A 77 -2.05 7.89 -8.44
CA VAL A 77 -3.07 8.23 -7.45
C VAL A 77 -2.32 8.73 -6.21
N LYS A 78 -2.60 9.95 -5.78
CA LYS A 78 -1.89 10.63 -4.70
C LYS A 78 -2.84 10.99 -3.57
N ASN A 79 -2.31 11.06 -2.34
CA ASN A 79 -3.03 11.72 -1.25
C ASN A 79 -2.95 13.25 -1.39
N LEU A 80 -3.64 13.98 -0.51
CA LEU A 80 -3.64 15.45 -0.46
C LEU A 80 -2.26 16.05 -0.14
N GLU A 81 -1.33 15.27 0.41
CA GLU A 81 0.05 15.68 0.70
C GLU A 81 0.97 15.50 -0.53
N GLY A 82 0.45 14.95 -1.64
CA GLY A 82 1.18 14.71 -2.88
C GLY A 82 2.00 13.41 -2.91
N VAL A 83 1.86 12.56 -1.89
CA VAL A 83 2.51 11.23 -1.83
C VAL A 83 1.84 10.28 -2.81
N ASP A 84 2.64 9.67 -3.68
CA ASP A 84 2.19 8.66 -4.63
C ASP A 84 1.76 7.39 -3.90
N LEU A 85 0.46 7.12 -3.88
CA LEU A 85 -0.10 5.92 -3.31
C LEU A 85 -0.07 4.78 -4.31
N LEU A 86 -0.48 5.06 -5.56
CA LEU A 86 -0.54 4.08 -6.64
C LEU A 86 0.15 4.62 -7.87
N LYS A 87 0.92 3.76 -8.53
CA LYS A 87 1.47 4.01 -9.86
C LYS A 87 0.86 3.01 -10.84
N GLY A 88 0.40 3.53 -11.98
CA GLY A 88 0.05 2.73 -13.13
C GLY A 88 0.93 3.08 -14.31
N ASP A 89 1.40 2.07 -15.04
CA ASP A 89 2.19 2.27 -16.25
C ASP A 89 1.29 2.27 -17.47
N ARG A 90 1.60 3.11 -18.45
CA ARG A 90 0.85 3.17 -19.70
C ARG A 90 1.36 2.09 -20.65
N SER A 91 0.46 1.21 -21.07
CA SER A 91 0.69 0.30 -22.19
C SER A 91 -0.31 0.62 -23.30
N THR A 92 0.19 0.96 -24.49
CA THR A 92 -0.60 1.41 -25.64
C THR A 92 -1.50 2.61 -25.32
N LYS A 93 -2.80 2.41 -25.17
CA LYS A 93 -3.82 3.42 -24.82
C LYS A 93 -4.38 3.26 -23.40
N LEU A 94 -3.94 2.25 -22.65
CA LEU A 94 -4.45 1.93 -21.32
C LEU A 94 -3.39 2.21 -20.26
N TYR A 95 -3.86 2.57 -19.06
CA TYR A 95 -3.02 2.62 -17.86
C TYR A 95 -3.32 1.38 -17.03
N THR A 96 -2.29 0.63 -16.69
CA THR A 96 -2.41 -0.61 -15.94
C THR A 96 -1.76 -0.42 -14.58
N ILE A 97 -2.52 -0.70 -13.53
CA ILE A 97 -2.05 -0.63 -12.14
C ILE A 97 -1.74 -2.06 -11.70
N ASN A 98 -0.53 -2.29 -11.20
CA ASN A 98 -0.15 -3.55 -10.58
C ASN A 98 -0.35 -3.48 -9.06
N LEU A 99 -1.36 -4.19 -8.55
CA LEU A 99 -1.66 -4.24 -7.11
C LEU A 99 -0.60 -5.01 -6.30
N HIS A 100 0.16 -5.91 -6.94
CA HIS A 100 1.16 -6.75 -6.27
C HIS A 100 2.48 -6.01 -5.99
N GLU A 101 2.84 -5.03 -6.81
CA GLU A 101 4.13 -4.33 -6.74
C GLU A 101 4.26 -3.35 -5.56
N MET A 102 3.19 -3.10 -4.81
CA MET A 102 3.23 -2.19 -3.64
C MET A 102 2.93 -2.88 -2.31
N ALA A 103 2.54 -4.16 -2.30
CA ALA A 103 2.61 -4.96 -1.07
C ALA A 103 4.08 -5.14 -0.60
N THR A 104 5.04 -4.85 -1.47
CA THR A 104 6.48 -4.81 -1.19
C THR A 104 6.99 -3.43 -0.78
N ALA A 105 6.18 -2.37 -0.91
CA ALA A 105 6.43 -1.12 -0.22
C ALA A 105 6.15 -1.39 1.26
N SER A 106 7.18 -1.91 1.93
CA SER A 106 7.19 -2.03 3.37
C SER A 106 6.65 -0.73 3.94
N PRO A 107 5.80 -0.75 4.99
CA PRO A 107 5.53 0.48 5.71
C PRO A 107 6.89 1.07 5.99
N ILE A 108 7.05 2.35 5.67
CA ILE A 108 8.18 3.11 6.18
C ILE A 108 7.99 3.04 7.70
N CYS A 109 8.52 1.99 8.31
CA CYS A 109 8.99 2.10 9.67
C CYS A 109 9.89 3.32 9.61
N LEU A 110 9.68 4.27 10.52
CA LEU A 110 10.70 5.22 10.94
C LEU A 110 11.90 4.41 11.51
N MET A 111 12.52 3.56 10.69
CA MET A 111 13.87 3.12 10.90
C MET A 111 14.69 4.35 10.54
N ALA A 112 15.06 5.11 11.56
CA ALA A 112 16.23 5.96 11.48
C ALA A 112 17.34 5.10 10.88
N ARG A 113 17.76 5.44 9.67
CA ARG A 113 18.82 4.74 8.95
C ARG A 113 20.11 4.94 9.74
N ALA A 114 20.38 4.06 10.71
CA ALA A 114 21.59 4.08 11.51
C ALA A 114 22.50 2.92 11.10
N SER A 115 23.54 3.26 10.34
CA SER A 115 24.82 2.55 10.35
C SER A 115 25.84 3.65 10.65
N SER A 116 26.75 3.55 11.63
CA SER A 116 27.55 2.39 12.00
C SER A 116 28.20 2.55 13.40
N THR A 117 27.82 1.74 14.38
CA THR A 117 28.69 1.16 15.44
C THR A 117 27.83 0.32 16.39
N LYS A 118 28.35 -0.78 16.93
CA LYS A 118 27.66 -1.59 17.96
C LYS A 118 27.14 -0.74 19.13
N SER A 119 27.77 0.40 19.43
CA SER A 119 27.36 1.37 20.45
C SER A 119 25.94 1.90 20.25
N TRP A 120 25.56 2.22 19.01
CA TRP A 120 24.24 2.80 18.72
C TRP A 120 23.12 1.78 18.92
N LEU A 121 23.38 0.51 18.56
CA LEU A 121 22.46 -0.59 18.80
C LEU A 121 22.24 -0.82 20.31
N TRP A 122 23.29 -0.69 21.12
CA TRP A 122 23.18 -0.81 22.57
C TRP A 122 22.50 0.41 23.21
N HIS A 123 22.72 1.61 22.67
CA HIS A 123 21.97 2.81 23.04
C HIS A 123 20.47 2.60 22.87
N GLU A 124 20.05 2.03 21.74
CA GLU A 124 18.63 1.72 21.48
C GLU A 124 18.09 0.62 22.41
N ARG A 125 18.83 -0.49 22.58
CA ARG A 125 18.42 -1.60 23.46
C ARG A 125 18.28 -1.22 24.93
N LEU A 126 19.05 -0.22 25.38
CA LEU A 126 19.05 0.26 26.75
C LEU A 126 18.22 1.55 26.91
N SER A 127 17.22 1.77 26.05
CA SER A 127 16.27 2.89 26.16
C SER A 127 16.94 4.26 26.12
N HIS A 128 17.88 4.45 25.20
CA HIS A 128 18.57 5.71 24.92
C HIS A 128 19.51 6.23 26.01
N LEU A 129 20.12 5.33 26.81
CA LEU A 129 21.18 5.71 27.75
C LEU A 129 22.34 6.46 27.07
N ASN A 130 22.92 7.44 27.75
CA ASN A 130 24.08 8.17 27.24
C ASN A 130 25.26 7.22 26.95
N PHE A 131 26.08 7.55 25.93
CA PHE A 131 27.23 6.74 25.54
C PHE A 131 28.28 6.61 26.63
N ASP A 132 28.45 7.63 27.48
CA ASP A 132 29.36 7.55 28.63
C ASP A 132 28.93 6.47 29.62
N THR A 133 27.62 6.40 29.92
CA THR A 133 27.04 5.37 30.79
C THR A 133 27.18 3.98 30.17
N ILE A 134 26.96 3.86 28.86
CA ILE A 134 27.15 2.58 28.14
C ILE A 134 28.63 2.15 28.16
N ASN A 135 29.57 3.09 28.08
CA ASN A 135 30.99 2.81 28.17
C ASN A 135 31.39 2.35 29.59
N ASP A 136 30.84 2.98 30.62
CA ASP A 136 31.06 2.57 32.01
C ASP A 136 30.54 1.15 32.27
N LEU A 137 29.37 0.80 31.74
CA LEU A 137 28.84 -0.57 31.80
C LEU A 137 29.77 -1.57 31.11
N ALA A 138 30.37 -1.19 29.98
CA ALA A 138 31.32 -2.02 29.24
C ALA A 138 32.63 -2.24 30.00
N ARG A 139 33.17 -1.18 30.61
CA ARG A 139 34.46 -1.21 31.33
C ARG A 139 34.36 -2.03 32.61
N ASN A 140 33.21 -2.00 33.28
CA ASN A 140 32.95 -2.74 34.51
C ASN A 140 32.38 -4.15 34.28
N ASP A 141 32.31 -4.62 33.02
CA ASP A 141 31.80 -5.95 32.65
C ASP A 141 30.40 -6.27 33.22
N LEU A 142 29.55 -5.25 33.38
CA LEU A 142 28.22 -5.36 34.00
C LEU A 142 27.16 -5.98 33.08
N VAL A 143 27.43 -6.02 31.77
CA VAL A 143 26.52 -6.56 30.74
C VAL A 143 27.28 -7.53 29.84
N VAL A 144 26.84 -8.80 29.83
CA VAL A 144 27.45 -9.85 29.00
C VAL A 144 27.21 -9.57 27.51
N GLY A 145 28.28 -9.60 26.72
CA GLY A 145 28.22 -9.42 25.25
C GLY A 145 28.28 -7.96 24.79
N LEU A 146 28.45 -7.00 25.71
CA LEU A 146 28.66 -5.60 25.37
C LEU A 146 30.14 -5.39 24.96
N PRO A 147 30.44 -4.88 23.76
CA PRO A 147 31.82 -4.67 23.33
C PRO A 147 32.46 -3.52 24.13
N LYS A 148 33.72 -3.70 24.54
CA LYS A 148 34.49 -2.61 25.17
C LYS A 148 34.83 -1.56 24.12
N PHE A 149 34.39 -0.33 24.34
CA PHE A 149 34.74 0.81 23.50
C PHE A 149 36.12 1.32 23.92
N LYS A 150 36.93 1.77 22.94
CA LYS A 150 38.24 2.37 23.20
C LYS A 150 38.10 3.81 23.66
#